data_AF-A0A4Q3MLW8-F1
#
_entry.id   AF-A0A4Q3MLW8-F1
#
_cell.length_a   1.000
_cell.length_b   1.000
_cell.length_c   1.000
_cell.angle_alpha   90.00
_cell.angle_beta   90.00
_cell.angle_gamma   90.00
#
_symmetry.space_group_name_H-M   'P 1'
#
loop_
_entity.id
_entity.type
_entity.pdbx_description
1 polymer ?
#
loop_
_entity_poly.entity_id
_entity_poly.type
_entity_poly.pdbx_seq_one_letter_code
_entity_poly.pdbx_strand_id
1 'polypeptide(L)'
;MKPTVDVYAAALPWYGRDDFQRLWELAHDRDEMPGDYEAWHAAALNVMNAWLARGRALQIVSIRPDEFLAWLDAEKLPNTAATRLKYVEQKAAGATSETVAADSDTRRMSALSYKLEP
;
A
#
# COMPACT_ATOMS: atom_id res chain seq x y z
N MET A 1 3.19 -19.80 -23.52
CA MET A 1 2.98 -18.35 -23.35
C MET A 1 2.34 -18.15 -21.97
N LYS A 2 3.12 -17.75 -20.95
CA LYS A 2 2.54 -17.46 -19.62
C LYS A 2 1.94 -16.06 -19.70
N PRO A 3 0.64 -15.87 -19.40
CA PRO A 3 0.12 -14.52 -19.28
C PRO A 3 0.74 -13.93 -18.01
N THR A 4 1.82 -13.16 -18.15
CA THR A 4 2.16 -12.13 -17.17
C THR A 4 1.10 -11.06 -17.36
N VAL A 5 -0.06 -11.30 -16.75
CA VAL A 5 -0.97 -10.20 -16.46
C VAL A 5 -0.16 -9.34 -15.50
N ASP A 6 0.42 -8.27 -16.03
CA ASP A 6 0.95 -7.20 -15.19
C ASP A 6 -0.29 -6.53 -14.60
N VAL A 7 -0.87 -7.20 -13.60
CA VAL A 7 -1.98 -6.66 -12.85
C VAL A 7 -1.34 -5.55 -12.04
N TYR A 8 -1.28 -4.34 -12.62
CA TYR A 8 -0.86 -3.15 -11.89
C TYR A 8 -1.80 -3.00 -10.71
N ALA A 9 -1.38 -3.54 -9.57
CA ALA A 9 -2.10 -3.42 -8.32
C ALA A 9 -2.02 -1.94 -7.93
N ALA A 10 -3.15 -1.26 -7.93
CA ALA A 10 -3.18 0.12 -7.46
C ALA A 10 -3.12 0.11 -5.93
N ALA A 11 -2.15 0.84 -5.37
CA ALA A 11 -2.08 1.03 -3.92
C ALA A 11 -3.16 2.01 -3.47
N LEU A 12 -3.92 1.65 -2.44
CA LEU A 12 -4.96 2.49 -1.85
C LEU A 12 -4.57 2.87 -0.42
N PRO A 13 -4.44 4.17 -0.09
CA PRO A 13 -4.20 4.61 1.27
C PRO A 13 -5.37 4.28 2.20
N TRP A 14 -5.06 3.76 3.38
CA TRP A 14 -6.06 3.43 4.39
C TRP A 14 -5.67 3.96 5.77
N TYR A 15 -6.62 4.59 6.45
CA TYR A 15 -6.44 5.11 7.81
C TYR A 15 -7.17 4.24 8.83
N GLY A 16 -6.51 3.97 9.95
CA GLY A 16 -7.18 3.45 11.13
C GLY A 16 -8.10 4.51 11.74
N ARG A 17 -9.16 4.08 12.44
CA ARG A 17 -10.08 5.00 13.14
C ARG A 17 -9.34 5.94 14.08
N ASP A 18 -8.47 5.38 14.91
CA ASP A 18 -7.74 6.13 15.94
C ASP A 18 -6.67 7.06 15.35
N ASP A 19 -6.22 6.76 14.13
CA ASP A 19 -5.16 7.48 13.42
C ASP A 19 -5.72 8.61 12.52
N PHE A 20 -6.97 8.49 12.09
CA PHE A 20 -7.59 9.33 11.08
C PHE A 20 -7.56 10.81 11.43
N GLN A 21 -8.04 11.15 12.62
CA GLN A 21 -8.22 12.54 13.03
C GLN A 21 -6.89 13.30 13.05
N ARG A 22 -5.84 12.66 13.56
CA ARG A 22 -4.49 13.23 13.59
C ARG A 22 -3.96 13.51 12.18
N LEU A 23 -4.17 12.59 11.24
CA LEU A 23 -3.75 12.76 9.85
C LEU A 23 -4.57 13.84 9.13
N TRP A 24 -5.87 13.92 9.41
CA TRP A 24 -6.78 14.91 8.84
C TRP A 24 -6.45 16.33 9.31
N GLU A 25 -6.18 16.52 10.60
CA GLU A 25 -5.84 17.84 11.17
C GLU A 25 -4.58 18.43 10.56
N LEU A 26 -3.61 17.56 10.21
CA LEU A 26 -2.34 17.91 9.60
C LEU A 26 -2.39 17.94 8.06
N ALA A 27 -3.51 17.55 7.45
CA ALA A 27 -3.66 17.53 6.00
C ALA A 27 -3.82 18.95 5.46
N HIS A 28 -3.05 19.25 4.41
CA HIS A 28 -3.10 20.54 3.74
C HIS A 28 -4.33 20.66 2.81
N ASP A 29 -4.87 19.51 2.42
CA ASP A 29 -6.05 19.33 1.56
C ASP A 29 -7.25 18.79 2.35
N ARG A 30 -7.31 19.10 3.66
CA ARG A 30 -8.36 18.58 4.56
C ARG A 30 -9.77 19.03 4.18
N ASP A 31 -9.90 20.14 3.46
CA ASP A 31 -11.14 20.67 2.91
C ASP A 31 -11.67 19.86 1.71
N GLU A 32 -10.83 19.01 1.11
CA GLU A 32 -11.20 18.11 0.02
C GLU A 32 -11.69 16.74 0.52
N MET A 33 -11.66 16.48 1.82
CA MET A 33 -12.08 15.20 2.40
C MET A 33 -13.00 15.36 3.62
N PRO A 34 -13.88 14.39 3.90
CA PRO A 34 -14.71 14.42 5.10
C PRO A 34 -13.84 14.49 6.36
N GLY A 35 -14.21 15.34 7.33
CA GLY A 35 -13.54 15.42 8.63
C GLY A 35 -14.05 14.42 9.67
N ASP A 36 -15.09 13.66 9.34
CA ASP A 36 -15.60 12.56 10.15
C ASP A 36 -15.11 11.21 9.60
N TYR A 37 -14.69 10.31 10.51
CA TYR A 37 -14.15 9.02 10.13
C TYR A 37 -15.17 8.15 9.38
N GLU A 38 -16.42 8.11 9.82
CA GLU A 38 -17.44 7.25 9.17
C GLU A 38 -17.74 7.76 7.77
N ALA A 39 -17.86 9.08 7.61
CA ALA A 39 -18.06 9.70 6.31
C ALA A 39 -16.87 9.44 5.38
N TRP A 40 -15.64 9.58 5.88
CA TRP A 40 -14.43 9.24 5.12
C TRP A 40 -14.41 7.75 4.74
N HIS A 41 -14.69 6.86 5.69
CA HIS A 41 -14.65 5.42 5.49
C HIS A 41 -15.69 4.95 4.46
N ALA A 42 -16.91 5.47 4.53
CA ALA A 42 -17.95 5.20 3.54
C ALA A 42 -17.53 5.68 2.12
N ALA A 43 -16.93 6.87 2.02
CA ALA A 43 -16.40 7.37 0.75
C ALA A 43 -15.25 6.50 0.21
N ALA A 44 -14.32 6.07 1.08
CA ALA A 44 -13.21 5.20 0.73
C ALA A 44 -13.68 3.83 0.21
N LEU A 45 -14.70 3.23 0.86
CA LEU A 45 -15.32 1.99 0.40
C LEU A 45 -15.94 2.13 -1.00
N ASN A 46 -16.58 3.27 -1.30
CA ASN A 46 -17.12 3.54 -2.63
C ASN A 46 -16.02 3.61 -3.70
N VAL A 47 -14.89 4.26 -3.41
CA VAL A 47 -13.73 4.31 -4.31
C VAL A 47 -13.16 2.92 -4.56
N MET A 48 -12.98 2.14 -3.49
CA MET A 48 -12.50 0.76 -3.57
C MET A 48 -13.42 -0.09 -4.45
N ASN A 49 -14.73 -0.07 -4.20
CA ASN A 49 -15.71 -0.80 -4.99
C ASN A 49 -15.70 -0.38 -6.47
N ALA A 50 -15.56 0.91 -6.76
CA ALA A 50 -15.48 1.40 -8.12
C ALA A 50 -14.22 0.92 -8.85
N TRP A 51 -13.08 0.76 -8.17
CA TRP A 51 -11.86 0.24 -8.78
C TRP A 51 -11.92 -1.28 -8.97
N LEU A 52 -12.48 -2.01 -7.99
CA LEU A 52 -12.70 -3.47 -8.10
C LEU A 52 -13.68 -3.81 -9.23
N ALA A 53 -14.78 -3.06 -9.37
CA ALA A 53 -15.75 -3.24 -10.44
C ALA A 53 -15.15 -3.03 -11.85
N ARG A 54 -14.02 -2.32 -11.95
CA ARG A 54 -13.26 -2.11 -13.20
C ARG A 54 -12.20 -3.18 -13.44
N GLY A 55 -12.17 -4.25 -12.62
CA GLY A 55 -11.22 -5.35 -12.74
C GLY A 55 -9.80 -5.02 -12.28
N ARG A 56 -9.59 -3.94 -11.52
CA ARG A 56 -8.26 -3.64 -10.95
C ARG A 56 -8.00 -4.48 -9.71
N ALA A 57 -6.79 -5.03 -9.59
CA ALA A 57 -6.30 -5.47 -8.29
C ALA A 57 -5.96 -4.25 -7.43
N LEU A 58 -6.28 -4.35 -6.13
CA LEU A 58 -6.00 -3.32 -5.16
C LEU A 58 -5.09 -3.87 -4.07
N GLN A 59 -4.10 -3.06 -3.71
CA GLN A 59 -3.34 -3.27 -2.49
C GLN A 59 -3.72 -2.18 -1.48
N ILE A 60 -4.46 -2.56 -0.45
CA ILE A 60 -4.81 -1.64 0.64
C ILE A 60 -3.59 -1.50 1.54
N VAL A 61 -3.11 -0.27 1.73
CA VAL A 61 -1.92 0.00 2.53
C VAL A 61 -2.29 0.91 3.70
N SER A 62 -2.10 0.39 4.91
CA SER A 62 -2.34 1.16 6.12
C SER A 62 -1.26 2.23 6.32
N ILE A 63 -1.70 3.47 6.49
CA ILE A 63 -0.83 4.59 6.87
C ILE A 63 -0.78 4.67 8.39
N ARG A 64 0.43 4.54 8.94
CA ARG A 64 0.71 4.80 10.35
C ARG A 64 1.18 6.24 10.50
N PRO A 65 0.53 7.08 11.34
CA PRO A 65 0.84 8.51 11.39
C PRO A 65 2.30 8.81 11.67
N ASP A 66 2.92 8.14 12.64
CA ASP A 66 4.30 8.44 13.02
C ASP A 66 5.29 8.13 11.89
N GLU A 67 5.14 6.98 11.23
CA GLU A 67 5.99 6.59 10.10
C GLU A 67 5.79 7.52 8.89
N PHE A 68 4.54 7.90 8.62
CA PHE A 68 4.21 8.75 7.48
C PHE A 68 4.69 10.19 7.69
N LEU A 69 4.50 10.75 8.89
CA LEU A 69 4.95 12.10 9.22
C LEU A 69 6.49 12.18 9.22
N ALA A 70 7.18 11.15 9.72
CA ALA A 70 8.64 11.07 9.65
C ALA A 70 9.13 11.03 8.20
N TRP A 71 8.46 10.27 7.33
CA TRP A 71 8.78 10.24 5.90
C TRP A 71 8.51 11.57 5.20
N LEU A 72 7.40 12.25 5.52
CA LEU A 72 7.11 13.59 5.00
C LEU A 72 8.19 14.61 5.38
N ASP A 73 8.64 14.60 6.64
CA ASP A 73 9.69 15.50 7.09
C ASP A 73 11.04 15.21 6.43
N ALA A 74 11.39 13.92 6.25
CA ALA A 74 12.61 13.51 5.56
C ALA A 74 12.60 13.96 4.08
N GLU A 75 11.45 13.82 3.41
CA GLU A 75 11.28 14.18 2.00
C GLU A 75 10.97 15.68 1.78
N LYS A 76 10.73 16.43 2.86
CA LYS A 76 10.27 17.83 2.84
C LYS A 76 9.00 18.03 2.00
N LEU A 77 8.03 17.13 2.17
CA LEU A 77 6.77 17.13 1.44
C LEU A 77 5.58 17.50 2.34
N PRO A 78 4.55 18.19 1.81
CA PRO A 78 3.32 18.45 2.54
C PRO A 78 2.45 17.19 2.63
N ASN A 79 1.60 17.12 3.64
CA ASN A 79 0.57 16.09 3.76
C ASN A 79 -0.60 16.40 2.81
N THR A 80 -0.56 15.85 1.58
CA THR A 80 -1.61 15.97 0.55
C THR A 80 -2.00 14.59 0.02
N ALA A 81 -3.11 14.49 -0.73
CA ALA A 81 -3.59 13.25 -1.31
C ALA A 81 -2.55 12.62 -2.24
N ALA A 82 -1.88 13.45 -3.04
CA ALA A 82 -0.79 13.01 -3.92
C ALA A 82 0.38 12.42 -3.13
N THR A 83 0.75 13.03 -2.00
CA THR A 83 1.85 12.54 -1.16
C THR A 83 1.48 11.25 -0.42
N ARG A 84 0.23 11.14 0.05
CA ARG A 84 -0.29 9.91 0.69
C ARG A 84 -0.31 8.75 -0.31
N LEU A 85 -0.69 9.00 -1.56
CA LEU A 85 -0.62 8.02 -2.65
C LEU A 85 0.83 7.60 -2.93
N LYS A 86 1.74 8.56 -3.13
CA LYS A 86 3.17 8.29 -3.35
C LYS A 86 3.76 7.40 -2.24
N TYR A 87 3.44 7.70 -0.98
CA TYR A 87 3.92 6.92 0.17
C TYR A 87 3.47 5.45 0.13
N VAL A 88 2.18 5.21 -0.16
CA VAL A 88 1.67 3.84 -0.17
C VAL A 88 2.11 3.05 -1.40
N GLU A 89 2.34 3.71 -2.53
CA GLU A 89 2.94 3.08 -3.71
C GLU A 89 4.37 2.63 -3.42
N GLN A 90 5.17 3.45 -2.72
CA GLN A 90 6.51 3.05 -2.29
C GLN A 90 6.48 1.86 -1.31
N LYS A 91 5.56 1.87 -0.34
CA LYS A 91 5.38 0.72 0.59
C LYS A 91 4.95 -0.55 -0.14
N ALA A 92 4.05 -0.43 -1.12
CA ALA A 92 3.57 -1.56 -1.92
C ALA A 92 4.69 -2.18 -2.77
N ALA A 93 5.52 -1.34 -3.41
CA ALA A 93 6.68 -1.78 -4.17
C ALA A 93 7.73 -2.49 -3.30
N GLY A 94 7.98 -1.97 -2.08
CA GLY A 94 8.90 -2.59 -1.11
C GLY A 94 8.44 -3.97 -0.63
N ALA A 95 7.16 -4.12 -0.28
CA ALA A 95 6.59 -5.39 0.17
C ALA A 95 6.62 -6.49 -0.91
N THR A 96 6.50 -6.08 -2.18
CA THR A 96 6.59 -7.02 -3.31
C THR A 96 7.99 -7.61 -3.42
N SER A 97 9.04 -6.81 -3.18
CA SER A 97 10.45 -7.25 -3.28
C SER A 97 10.86 -8.26 -2.19
N GLU A 98 10.33 -8.15 -0.97
CA GLU A 98 10.61 -9.13 0.11
C GLU A 98 9.93 -10.48 -0.13
N THR A 99 8.74 -10.48 -0.74
CA THR A 99 7.97 -11.71 -0.98
C THR A 99 8.59 -12.57 -2.09
N VAL A 100 9.15 -11.97 -3.16
CA VAL A 100 9.84 -12.73 -4.22
C VAL A 100 11.19 -13.30 -3.76
N ALA A 101 11.87 -12.62 -2.83
CA ALA A 101 13.13 -13.10 -2.25
C ALA A 101 12.93 -14.37 -1.40
N ALA A 102 11.85 -14.44 -0.61
CA ALA A 102 11.53 -15.61 0.22
C ALA A 102 11.17 -16.87 -0.61
N ASP A 103 10.53 -16.71 -1.77
CA ASP A 103 10.21 -17.84 -2.67
C ASP A 103 11.44 -18.34 -3.47
N SER A 104 12.47 -17.48 -3.60
CA SER A 104 13.73 -17.83 -4.28
C SER A 104 14.67 -18.64 -3.40
N ASP A 105 14.63 -18.44 -2.08
CA ASP A 105 15.51 -19.13 -1.12
C ASP A 105 15.02 -20.56 -0.80
N THR A 106 13.69 -20.75 -0.78
CA THR A 106 13.07 -22.07 -0.54
C THR A 106 13.33 -23.05 -1.71
N ARG A 107 13.46 -22.56 -2.94
CA ARG A 107 13.81 -23.39 -4.11
C ARG A 107 15.29 -23.79 -4.16
N ARG A 108 16.21 -23.04 -3.53
CA ARG A 108 17.64 -23.39 -3.52
C ARG A 108 17.98 -24.52 -2.55
N MET A 109 17.25 -24.64 -1.43
CA MET A 109 17.47 -25.72 -0.45
C MET A 109 16.94 -27.08 -0.91
N SER A 110 15.99 -27.13 -1.86
CA SER A 110 15.45 -28.40 -2.38
C SER A 110 16.25 -29.00 -3.54
N ALA A 111 17.19 -28.26 -4.14
CA ALA A 111 17.99 -28.71 -5.29
C ALA A 111 19.33 -29.38 -4.90
N LEU A 112 19.71 -29.38 -3.61
CA LEU A 112 20.99 -29.93 -3.16
C LEU A 112 20.89 -31.32 -2.48
N SER A 113 19.70 -31.93 -2.38
CA SER A 113 19.54 -33.25 -1.74
C SER A 113 19.33 -34.44 -2.69
N TYR A 114 19.52 -34.29 -4.00
CA TYR A 114 19.45 -35.40 -4.95
C TYR A 114 20.72 -35.48 -5.82
N LYS A 115 21.85 -35.80 -5.19
CA LYS A 115 22.97 -36.52 -5.81
C LYS A 115 23.80 -37.17 -4.70
N LEU A 116 23.27 -38.26 -4.17
CA LEU A 116 24.09 -39.33 -3.61
C LEU A 116 23.88 -40.53 -4.53
N GLU A 117 25.02 -41.04 -4.97
CA GLU A 117 25.23 -41.97 -6.07
C GLU A 117 24.71 -43.39 -5.76
N PRO A 118 24.96 -44.32 -6.68
CA PRO A 118 25.88 -45.40 -6.28
C PRO A 118 27.21 -45.36 -7.04
#